data_AF-A0A0G1WP56-F1
#
_entry.id   AF-A0A0G1WP56-F1
#
_cell.length_a   1.000
_cell.length_b   1.000
_cell.length_c   1.000
_cell.angle_alpha   90.00
_cell.angle_beta   90.00
_cell.angle_gamma   90.00
#
_symmetry.space_group_name_H-M   'P 1'
#
loop_
_entity.id
_entity.type
_entity.pdbx_description
1 polymer ?
#
loop_
_entity_poly.entity_id
_entity_poly.type
_entity_poly.pdbx_seq_one_letter_code
_entity_poly.pdbx_strand_id
1 'polypeptide(L)'
;MDTPHQPNTPETPAGEPPAVKDIDEMLNERGFAAFLENYDDAENLEMTEENTEEIAARFRVFEASKTVGKQFEKVMDEKLQTEGRGRMKPEERQAYKEYVAELAARNPNELLDLQNDLRALEEAPAKIQEREAELARLKESWSAEKVKAGITELAAKRAVVEKSLQESDAVKFSYFQKFFFNNWGEQFRVGKIVRTLEQKSALETELQEIDSTIKEAKEALASSPEIMAGTARAIGEATAKLETAQENIFASNKVAQMVRERLVSETHKQCEASLESTDIGVLQKAAEQFRRDTELANKPGSDYLEFTPDDAASYEELLTNKIKEAVAHGIMAALASLPSGAAQSRLERALRKFTELAEKEVGFFDKETSKEFVLETLKAAERDARKKSKGSGKSIMLKHLIAKLSKAGAGVS
;
A
#
# COMPACT_ATOMS: atom_id res chain seq x y z
N MET A 1 56.42 -11.67 11.70
CA MET A 1 56.26 -12.71 10.66
C MET A 1 54.77 -12.95 10.59
N ASP A 2 54.13 -12.21 9.69
CA ASP A 2 52.69 -12.22 9.53
C ASP A 2 52.29 -13.45 8.69
N THR A 3 51.45 -14.29 9.26
CA THR A 3 50.77 -15.38 8.58
C THR A 3 49.73 -14.81 7.62
N PRO A 4 49.67 -15.27 6.35
CA PRO A 4 48.66 -14.80 5.41
C PRO A 4 47.29 -15.42 5.75
N HIS A 5 46.26 -14.58 5.78
CA HIS A 5 44.86 -14.98 5.92
C HIS A 5 44.41 -15.74 4.66
N GLN A 6 43.84 -16.93 4.83
CA GLN A 6 43.09 -17.63 3.79
C GLN A 6 41.83 -16.81 3.41
N PRO A 7 41.43 -16.79 2.12
CA PRO A 7 40.16 -16.20 1.71
C PRO A 7 39.00 -17.04 2.29
N ASN A 8 38.08 -16.38 2.98
CA ASN A 8 36.88 -17.01 3.53
C ASN A 8 35.95 -17.43 2.38
N THR A 9 35.82 -18.75 2.18
CA THR A 9 34.76 -19.34 1.36
C THR A 9 33.40 -19.07 2.04
N PRO A 10 32.38 -18.53 1.35
CA PRO A 10 31.08 -18.28 1.96
C PRO A 10 30.39 -19.58 2.37
N GLU A 11 29.95 -19.67 3.63
CA GLU A 11 29.09 -20.77 4.08
C GLU A 11 27.72 -20.68 3.38
N THR A 12 27.37 -21.75 2.66
CA THR A 12 26.12 -21.90 1.89
C THR A 12 24.94 -22.19 2.85
N PRO A 13 23.69 -21.75 2.54
CA PRO A 13 22.53 -22.01 3.40
C PRO A 13 22.29 -23.51 3.60
N ALA A 14 21.95 -23.90 4.83
CA ALA A 14 21.70 -25.28 5.24
C ALA A 14 20.53 -25.94 4.46
N GLY A 15 20.87 -26.69 3.41
CA GLY A 15 20.02 -27.62 2.66
C GLY A 15 20.93 -28.64 1.98
N GLU A 16 20.45 -29.86 1.72
CA GLU A 16 21.24 -30.86 0.96
C GLU A 16 21.70 -30.23 -0.36
N PRO A 17 23.02 -30.22 -0.65
CA PRO A 17 23.52 -29.61 -1.87
C PRO A 17 22.89 -30.34 -3.07
N PRO A 18 22.32 -29.62 -4.04
CA PRO A 18 21.80 -30.25 -5.25
C PRO A 18 22.91 -31.03 -5.94
N ALA A 19 22.54 -32.13 -6.62
CA ALA A 19 23.47 -32.96 -7.37
C ALA A 19 24.39 -32.09 -8.22
N VAL A 20 25.70 -32.25 -8.04
CA VAL A 20 26.72 -31.49 -8.76
C VAL A 20 26.56 -31.79 -10.24
N LYS A 21 26.23 -30.75 -11.03
CA LYS A 21 26.18 -30.83 -12.50
C LYS A 21 27.60 -31.08 -13.01
N ASP A 22 27.70 -31.68 -14.18
CA ASP A 22 28.99 -31.86 -14.86
C ASP A 22 29.61 -30.51 -15.25
N ILE A 23 30.94 -30.40 -15.25
CA ILE A 23 31.65 -29.14 -15.56
C ILE A 23 31.27 -28.63 -16.96
N ASP A 24 31.21 -29.53 -17.95
CA ASP A 24 30.88 -29.14 -19.32
C ASP A 24 29.43 -28.65 -19.40
N GLU A 25 28.51 -29.25 -18.62
CA GLU A 25 27.11 -28.79 -18.55
C GLU A 25 27.02 -27.37 -17.97
N MET A 26 27.78 -27.08 -16.91
CA MET A 26 27.80 -25.76 -16.28
C MET A 26 28.41 -24.69 -17.22
N LEU A 27 29.53 -24.99 -17.88
CA LEU A 27 30.21 -24.07 -18.81
C LEU A 27 29.39 -23.77 -20.07
N ASN A 28 28.57 -24.73 -20.51
CA ASN A 28 27.67 -24.54 -21.65
C ASN A 28 26.40 -23.73 -21.30
N GLU A 29 26.12 -23.48 -20.02
CA GLU A 29 25.02 -22.62 -19.63
C GLU A 29 25.28 -21.18 -20.09
N ARG A 30 24.29 -20.62 -20.80
CA ARG A 30 24.43 -19.33 -21.46
C ARG A 30 24.80 -18.23 -20.46
N GLY A 31 25.97 -17.64 -20.66
CA GLY A 31 26.47 -16.51 -19.88
C GLY A 31 27.32 -16.89 -18.68
N PHE A 32 27.45 -18.19 -18.35
CA PHE A 32 28.27 -18.61 -17.20
C PHE A 32 29.77 -18.38 -17.43
N ALA A 33 30.29 -18.69 -18.62
CA ALA A 33 31.69 -18.41 -18.95
C ALA A 33 32.04 -16.91 -18.82
N ALA A 34 31.20 -16.02 -19.35
CA ALA A 34 31.37 -14.58 -19.20
C ALA A 34 31.17 -14.11 -17.75
N PHE A 35 30.36 -14.82 -16.95
CA PHE A 35 30.21 -14.53 -15.53
C PHE A 35 31.51 -14.80 -14.75
N LEU A 36 32.23 -15.87 -15.10
CA LEU A 36 33.51 -16.22 -14.45
C LEU A 36 34.57 -15.14 -14.64
N GLU A 37 34.53 -14.39 -15.74
CA GLU A 37 35.44 -13.25 -16.00
C GLU A 37 35.32 -12.12 -14.95
N ASN A 38 34.26 -12.08 -14.14
CA ASN A 38 34.10 -11.09 -13.07
C ASN A 38 34.92 -11.40 -11.80
N TYR A 39 35.50 -12.61 -11.71
CA TYR A 39 36.37 -12.99 -10.59
C TYR A 39 37.80 -12.54 -10.85
N ASP A 40 38.47 -12.00 -9.82
CA ASP A 40 39.85 -11.54 -9.91
C ASP A 40 40.85 -12.66 -10.26
N ASP A 41 40.48 -13.91 -9.98
CA ASP A 41 41.27 -15.12 -10.24
C ASP A 41 40.84 -15.89 -11.49
N ALA A 42 39.97 -15.32 -12.34
CA ALA A 42 39.42 -15.99 -13.52
C ALA A 42 40.50 -16.58 -14.45
N GLU A 43 41.64 -15.90 -14.59
CA GLU A 43 42.76 -16.37 -15.42
C GLU A 43 43.51 -17.57 -14.83
N ASN A 44 43.40 -17.79 -13.52
CA ASN A 44 44.10 -18.85 -12.78
C ASN A 44 43.21 -20.05 -12.44
N LEU A 45 41.89 -19.94 -12.67
CA LEU A 45 40.94 -21.02 -12.41
C LEU A 45 41.02 -22.08 -13.52
N GLU A 46 41.66 -23.21 -13.21
CA GLU A 46 41.72 -24.35 -14.13
C GLU A 46 40.37 -25.09 -14.18
N MET A 47 39.84 -25.34 -15.38
CA MET A 47 38.57 -26.06 -15.58
C MET A 47 38.78 -27.58 -15.54
N THR A 48 39.21 -28.11 -14.39
CA THR A 48 39.51 -29.53 -14.19
C THR A 48 38.54 -30.17 -13.19
N GLU A 49 38.46 -31.51 -13.19
CA GLU A 49 37.66 -32.27 -12.23
C GLU A 49 38.04 -31.98 -10.76
N GLU A 50 39.29 -31.60 -10.50
CA GLU A 50 39.78 -31.24 -9.16
C GLU A 50 39.14 -29.94 -8.64
N ASN A 51 38.73 -29.04 -9.53
CA ASN A 51 38.06 -27.78 -9.20
C ASN A 51 36.53 -27.85 -9.34
N THR A 52 35.95 -29.05 -9.54
CA THR A 52 34.50 -29.24 -9.76
C THR A 52 33.65 -28.58 -8.67
N GLU A 53 34.03 -28.73 -7.40
CA GLU A 53 33.26 -28.16 -6.29
C GLU A 53 33.27 -26.64 -6.29
N GLU A 54 34.41 -26.04 -6.63
CA GLU A 54 34.56 -24.59 -6.73
C GLU A 54 33.78 -24.02 -7.93
N ILE A 55 33.88 -24.67 -9.09
CA ILE A 55 33.11 -24.31 -10.29
C ILE A 55 31.61 -24.44 -10.00
N ALA A 56 31.18 -25.50 -9.30
CA ALA A 56 29.80 -25.68 -8.89
C ALA A 56 29.33 -24.60 -7.90
N ALA A 57 30.20 -24.16 -6.97
CA ALA A 57 29.89 -23.05 -6.07
C ALA A 57 29.70 -21.74 -6.84
N ARG A 58 30.61 -21.40 -7.77
CA ARG A 58 30.48 -20.22 -8.65
C ARG A 58 29.24 -20.31 -9.54
N PHE A 59 28.89 -21.51 -10.01
CA PHE A 59 27.67 -21.76 -10.79
C PHE A 59 26.40 -21.52 -9.98
N ARG A 60 26.34 -21.93 -8.71
CA ARG A 60 25.21 -21.61 -7.83
C ARG A 60 25.06 -20.10 -7.62
N VAL A 61 26.17 -19.40 -7.45
CA VAL A 61 26.19 -17.93 -7.32
C VAL A 61 25.69 -17.26 -8.61
N PHE A 62 26.04 -17.79 -9.78
CA PHE A 62 25.49 -17.36 -11.06
C PHE A 62 23.98 -17.63 -11.20
N GLU A 63 23.48 -18.80 -10.80
CA GLU A 63 22.03 -19.07 -10.82
C GLU A 63 21.27 -18.14 -9.85
N ALA A 64 21.84 -17.86 -8.68
CA ALA A 64 21.31 -16.88 -7.74
C ALA A 64 21.28 -15.48 -8.35
N SER A 65 22.35 -15.05 -9.03
CA SER A 65 22.44 -13.74 -9.67
C SER A 65 21.39 -13.56 -10.78
N LYS A 66 21.13 -14.60 -11.59
CA LYS A 66 20.03 -14.62 -12.57
C LYS A 66 18.66 -14.48 -11.91
N THR A 67 18.48 -15.11 -10.75
CA THR A 67 17.21 -15.07 -10.00
C THR A 67 16.97 -13.67 -9.44
N VAL A 68 17.97 -13.10 -8.77
CA VAL A 68 17.94 -11.72 -8.25
C VAL A 68 17.68 -10.72 -9.37
N GLY A 69 18.39 -10.86 -10.50
CA GLY A 69 18.18 -10.05 -11.70
C GLY A 69 16.71 -10.02 -12.16
N LYS A 70 16.09 -11.19 -12.27
CA LYS A 70 14.67 -11.31 -12.68
C LYS A 70 13.71 -10.75 -11.65
N GLN A 71 13.95 -11.00 -10.36
CA GLN A 71 13.09 -10.51 -9.28
C GLN A 71 13.10 -8.99 -9.20
N PHE A 72 14.28 -8.37 -9.30
CA PHE A 72 14.38 -6.92 -9.34
C PHE A 72 13.69 -6.32 -10.57
N GLU A 73 13.92 -6.88 -11.77
CA GLU A 73 13.24 -6.42 -12.99
C GLU A 73 11.71 -6.43 -12.81
N LYS A 74 11.18 -7.51 -12.22
CA LYS A 74 9.75 -7.64 -11.92
C LYS A 74 9.29 -6.60 -10.92
N VAL A 75 9.93 -6.50 -9.76
CA VAL A 75 9.56 -5.57 -8.68
C VAL A 75 9.63 -4.12 -9.16
N MET A 76 10.68 -3.74 -9.90
CA MET A 76 10.81 -2.40 -10.48
C MET A 76 9.76 -2.13 -11.55
N ASP A 77 9.52 -3.05 -12.48
CA ASP A 77 8.48 -2.86 -13.51
C ASP A 77 7.09 -2.75 -12.86
N GLU A 78 6.76 -3.58 -11.86
CA GLU A 78 5.50 -3.50 -11.12
C GLU A 78 5.33 -2.16 -10.41
N LYS A 79 6.41 -1.66 -9.79
CA LYS A 79 6.42 -0.37 -9.11
C LYS A 79 6.23 0.80 -10.10
N LEU A 80 7.02 0.83 -11.17
CA LEU A 80 6.91 1.84 -12.24
C LEU A 80 5.53 1.83 -12.91
N GLN A 81 4.93 0.66 -13.09
CA GLN A 81 3.60 0.55 -13.70
C GLN A 81 2.50 1.05 -12.76
N THR A 82 2.54 0.65 -11.48
CA THR A 82 1.62 1.13 -10.45
C THR A 82 1.63 2.65 -10.34
N GLU A 83 2.79 3.26 -10.55
CA GLU A 83 2.98 4.71 -10.50
C GLU A 83 2.82 5.42 -11.86
N GLY A 84 2.48 4.69 -12.93
CA GLY A 84 2.25 5.28 -14.26
C GLY A 84 3.51 5.78 -14.97
N ARG A 85 4.70 5.34 -14.55
CA ARG A 85 6.03 5.70 -15.10
C ARG A 85 6.54 4.71 -16.16
N GLY A 86 5.74 3.72 -16.52
CA GLY A 86 6.06 2.76 -17.57
C GLY A 86 6.84 1.56 -17.03
N ARG A 87 7.96 1.23 -17.66
CA ARG A 87 8.82 0.08 -17.34
C ARG A 87 10.30 0.49 -17.38
N MET A 88 11.16 -0.36 -16.85
CA MET A 88 12.61 -0.24 -17.02
C MET A 88 12.98 -0.28 -18.51
N LYS A 89 13.89 0.59 -18.91
CA LYS A 89 14.48 0.61 -20.25
C LYS A 89 15.47 -0.57 -20.42
N PRO A 90 15.71 -1.04 -21.65
CA PRO A 90 16.67 -2.12 -21.90
C PRO A 90 18.07 -1.86 -21.34
N GLU A 91 18.52 -0.61 -21.39
CA GLU A 91 19.83 -0.20 -20.87
C GLU A 91 19.90 -0.30 -19.34
N GLU A 92 18.81 0.04 -18.64
CA GLU A 92 18.70 -0.08 -17.17
C GLU A 92 18.69 -1.55 -16.74
N ARG A 93 17.99 -2.40 -17.50
CA ARG A 93 17.97 -3.85 -17.26
C ARG A 93 19.34 -4.48 -17.46
N GLN A 94 20.06 -4.05 -18.49
CA GLN A 94 21.40 -4.54 -18.76
C GLN A 94 22.39 -4.08 -17.68
N ALA A 95 22.34 -2.80 -17.29
CA ALA A 95 23.15 -2.26 -16.19
C ALA A 95 22.91 -3.00 -14.87
N TYR A 96 21.66 -3.39 -14.58
CA TYR A 96 21.35 -4.19 -13.38
C TYR A 96 21.93 -5.60 -13.44
N LYS A 97 21.85 -6.26 -14.60
CA LYS A 97 22.45 -7.59 -14.80
C LYS A 97 23.95 -7.56 -14.58
N GLU A 98 24.62 -6.54 -15.09
CA GLU A 98 26.06 -6.34 -14.90
C GLU A 98 26.40 -6.06 -13.43
N TYR A 99 25.65 -5.16 -12.78
CA TYR A 99 25.82 -4.87 -11.35
C TYR A 99 25.65 -6.13 -10.49
N VAL A 100 24.59 -6.92 -10.72
CA VAL A 100 24.32 -8.14 -9.95
C VAL A 100 25.36 -9.23 -10.25
N ALA A 101 25.88 -9.33 -11.47
CA ALA A 101 26.97 -10.25 -11.80
C ALA A 101 28.29 -9.86 -11.10
N GLU A 102 28.64 -8.58 -11.10
CA GLU A 102 29.81 -8.06 -10.39
C GLU A 102 29.68 -8.25 -8.87
N LEU A 103 28.50 -7.95 -8.32
CA LEU A 103 28.18 -8.16 -6.90
C LEU A 103 28.31 -9.64 -6.52
N ALA A 104 27.74 -10.52 -7.34
CA ALA A 104 27.79 -11.95 -7.13
C ALA A 104 29.22 -12.50 -7.14
N ALA A 105 30.10 -11.99 -8.01
CA ALA A 105 31.49 -12.42 -8.06
C ALA A 105 32.34 -11.88 -6.89
N ARG A 106 32.16 -10.59 -6.54
CA ARG A 106 33.00 -9.91 -5.54
C ARG A 106 32.50 -10.02 -4.11
N ASN A 107 31.18 -10.05 -3.91
CA ASN A 107 30.56 -10.14 -2.60
C ASN A 107 29.28 -11.00 -2.63
N PRO A 108 29.42 -12.34 -2.60
CA PRO A 108 28.27 -13.27 -2.60
C PRO A 108 27.29 -13.06 -1.43
N ASN A 109 27.76 -12.53 -0.30
CA ASN A 109 26.88 -12.26 0.85
C ASN A 109 25.94 -11.09 0.58
N GLU A 110 26.43 -10.01 -0.03
CA GLU A 110 25.58 -8.88 -0.44
C GLU A 110 24.54 -9.31 -1.48
N LEU A 111 24.85 -10.28 -2.34
CA LEU A 111 23.85 -10.86 -3.26
C LEU A 111 22.73 -11.60 -2.50
N LEU A 112 23.06 -12.33 -1.43
CA LEU A 112 22.07 -13.02 -0.60
C LEU A 112 21.19 -12.02 0.17
N ASP A 113 21.79 -10.96 0.69
CA ASP A 113 21.04 -9.87 1.33
C ASP A 113 20.08 -9.22 0.33
N LEU A 114 20.55 -8.93 -0.88
CA LEU A 114 19.73 -8.39 -1.97
C LEU A 114 18.59 -9.34 -2.37
N GLN A 115 18.83 -10.65 -2.38
CA GLN A 115 17.80 -11.66 -2.62
C GLN A 115 16.74 -11.67 -1.50
N ASN A 116 17.16 -11.54 -0.25
CA ASN A 116 16.27 -11.49 0.90
C ASN A 116 15.42 -10.22 0.89
N ASP A 117 16.00 -9.07 0.53
CA ASP A 117 15.29 -7.80 0.40
C ASP A 117 14.25 -7.86 -0.73
N LEU A 118 14.61 -8.40 -1.90
CA LEU A 118 13.65 -8.60 -2.99
C LEU A 118 12.49 -9.52 -2.59
N ARG A 119 12.78 -10.61 -1.86
CA ARG A 119 11.74 -11.49 -1.33
C ARG A 119 10.85 -10.77 -0.32
N ALA A 120 11.43 -9.92 0.54
CA ALA A 120 10.66 -9.12 1.50
C ALA A 120 9.70 -8.17 0.78
N LEU A 121 10.12 -7.52 -0.32
CA LEU A 121 9.25 -6.68 -1.14
C LEU A 121 8.07 -7.45 -1.76
N GLU A 122 8.30 -8.69 -2.22
CA GLU A 122 7.25 -9.52 -2.81
C GLU A 122 6.26 -10.08 -1.77
N GLU A 123 6.76 -10.55 -0.62
CA GLU A 123 5.97 -11.33 0.33
C GLU A 123 5.41 -10.51 1.51
N ALA A 124 6.15 -9.51 1.99
CA ALA A 124 5.77 -8.80 3.21
C ALA A 124 4.43 -8.04 3.09
N PRO A 125 4.06 -7.40 1.96
CA PRO A 125 2.77 -6.72 1.86
C PRO A 125 1.57 -7.65 2.11
N ALA A 126 1.58 -8.84 1.50
CA ALA A 126 0.52 -9.83 1.71
C ALA A 126 0.50 -10.36 3.15
N LYS A 127 1.68 -10.62 3.74
CA LYS A 127 1.81 -11.05 5.13
C LYS A 127 1.33 -9.98 6.11
N ILE A 128 1.67 -8.71 5.89
CA ILE A 128 1.20 -7.59 6.71
C ILE A 128 -0.33 -7.51 6.63
N GLN A 129 -0.91 -7.53 5.43
CA GLN A 129 -2.36 -7.47 5.25
C GLN A 129 -3.09 -8.64 5.93
N GLU A 130 -2.56 -9.86 5.81
CA GLU A 130 -3.11 -11.04 6.50
C GLU A 130 -3.07 -10.85 8.02
N ARG A 131 -1.96 -10.36 8.57
CA ARG A 131 -1.79 -10.12 10.00
C ARG A 131 -2.63 -8.96 10.51
N GLU A 132 -2.82 -7.91 9.72
CA GLU A 132 -3.74 -6.80 10.04
C GLU A 132 -5.19 -7.28 10.07
N ALA A 133 -5.58 -8.13 9.11
CA ALA A 133 -6.89 -8.76 9.11
C ALA A 133 -7.07 -9.72 10.31
N GLU A 134 -6.02 -10.47 10.67
CA GLU A 134 -6.00 -11.30 11.88
C GLU A 134 -6.16 -10.43 13.14
N LEU A 135 -5.43 -9.33 13.25
CA LEU A 135 -5.52 -8.40 14.38
C LEU A 135 -6.91 -7.74 14.47
N ALA A 136 -7.50 -7.36 13.34
CA ALA A 136 -8.85 -6.81 13.27
C ALA A 136 -9.89 -7.87 13.72
N ARG A 137 -9.76 -9.10 13.22
CA ARG A 137 -10.60 -10.23 13.64
C ARG A 137 -10.45 -10.50 15.13
N LEU A 138 -9.23 -10.50 15.67
CA LEU A 138 -8.97 -10.70 17.09
C LEU A 138 -9.65 -9.59 17.92
N LYS A 139 -9.55 -8.33 17.50
CA LYS A 139 -10.24 -7.20 18.15
C LYS A 139 -11.77 -7.36 18.14
N GLU A 140 -12.33 -7.91 17.06
CA GLU A 140 -13.78 -8.11 16.91
C GLU A 140 -14.31 -9.34 17.66
N SER A 141 -13.59 -10.47 17.61
CA SER A 141 -13.97 -11.75 18.23
C SER A 141 -13.68 -11.76 19.73
N TRP A 142 -12.64 -11.04 20.16
CA TRP A 142 -12.24 -10.88 21.56
C TRP A 142 -12.52 -9.49 22.09
N SER A 143 -13.56 -8.81 21.58
CA SER A 143 -13.95 -7.57 22.24
C SER A 143 -14.23 -7.92 23.70
N ALA A 144 -13.44 -7.34 24.61
CA ALA A 144 -13.47 -7.71 26.02
C ALA A 144 -14.91 -7.59 26.56
N GLU A 145 -15.71 -6.72 25.97
CA GLU A 145 -17.14 -6.55 26.22
C GLU A 145 -17.99 -7.76 25.80
N LYS A 146 -17.82 -8.35 24.61
CA LYS A 146 -18.58 -9.55 24.20
C LYS A 146 -18.25 -10.75 25.08
N VAL A 147 -16.96 -10.97 25.37
CA VAL A 147 -16.52 -12.08 26.24
C VAL A 147 -16.94 -11.84 27.69
N LYS A 148 -16.84 -10.60 28.21
CA LYS A 148 -17.37 -10.25 29.55
C LYS A 148 -18.88 -10.38 29.62
N ALA A 149 -19.62 -9.99 28.57
CA ALA A 149 -21.06 -10.16 28.50
C ALA A 149 -21.46 -11.64 28.51
N GLY A 150 -20.77 -12.48 27.73
CA GLY A 150 -20.96 -13.94 27.75
C GLY A 150 -20.62 -14.57 29.10
N ILE A 151 -19.52 -14.16 29.75
CA ILE A 151 -19.19 -14.58 31.12
C ILE A 151 -20.27 -14.14 32.12
N THR A 152 -20.83 -12.93 31.94
CA THR A 152 -21.91 -12.41 32.80
C THR A 152 -23.21 -13.19 32.60
N GLU A 153 -23.55 -13.55 31.36
CA GLU A 153 -24.70 -14.39 31.03
C GLU A 153 -24.54 -15.80 31.60
N LEU A 154 -23.35 -16.41 31.46
CA LEU A 154 -23.04 -17.71 32.04
C LEU A 154 -23.04 -17.67 33.57
N ALA A 155 -22.55 -16.59 34.19
CA ALA A 155 -22.62 -16.40 35.64
C ALA A 155 -24.08 -16.24 36.13
N ALA A 156 -24.95 -15.60 35.35
CA ALA A 156 -26.37 -15.53 35.63
C ALA A 156 -27.05 -16.91 35.51
N LYS A 157 -26.72 -17.70 34.48
CA LYS A 157 -27.19 -19.08 34.32
C LYS A 157 -26.73 -19.96 35.48
N ARG A 158 -25.46 -19.87 35.87
CA ARG A 158 -24.89 -20.53 37.06
C ARG A 158 -25.70 -20.23 38.32
N ALA A 159 -26.02 -18.96 38.57
CA ALA A 159 -26.79 -18.55 39.74
C ALA A 159 -28.23 -19.11 39.73
N VAL A 160 -28.84 -19.25 38.55
CA VAL A 160 -30.16 -19.89 38.40
C VAL A 160 -30.08 -21.39 38.70
N VAL A 161 -29.11 -22.10 38.11
CA VAL A 161 -28.89 -23.54 38.34
C VAL A 161 -28.58 -23.81 39.82
N GLU A 162 -27.72 -23.01 40.43
CA GLU A 162 -27.35 -23.12 41.85
C GLU A 162 -28.57 -22.89 42.77
N LYS A 163 -29.44 -21.92 42.44
CA LYS A 163 -30.69 -21.71 43.16
C LYS A 163 -31.65 -22.89 43.00
N SER A 164 -31.80 -23.45 41.80
CA SER A 164 -32.61 -24.66 41.58
C SER A 164 -32.08 -25.89 42.32
N LEU A 165 -30.76 -26.00 42.47
CA LEU A 165 -30.09 -27.04 43.24
C LEU A 165 -30.36 -26.87 44.75
N GLN A 166 -30.27 -25.64 45.26
CA GLN A 166 -30.63 -25.30 46.64
C GLN A 166 -32.12 -25.53 46.94
N GLU A 167 -33.01 -25.19 46.01
CA GLU A 167 -34.45 -25.45 46.13
C GLU A 167 -34.74 -26.96 46.13
N SER A 168 -34.05 -27.73 45.29
CA SER A 168 -34.10 -29.20 45.28
C SER A 168 -33.58 -29.79 46.60
N ASP A 169 -32.53 -29.22 47.19
CA ASP A 169 -31.97 -29.64 48.48
C ASP A 169 -32.83 -29.22 49.68
N ALA A 170 -33.58 -28.13 49.55
CA ALA A 170 -34.54 -27.68 50.55
C ALA A 170 -35.79 -28.57 50.63
N VAL A 171 -36.06 -29.41 49.61
CA VAL A 171 -37.06 -30.49 49.68
C VAL A 171 -36.57 -31.56 50.66
N LYS A 172 -36.71 -31.27 51.96
CA LYS A 172 -36.42 -32.22 53.04
C LYS A 172 -37.52 -33.27 53.08
N PHE A 173 -37.27 -34.43 52.45
CA PHE A 173 -38.05 -35.63 52.75
C PHE A 173 -37.89 -35.96 54.24
N SER A 174 -39.01 -36.08 54.95
CA SER A 174 -38.98 -36.45 56.37
C SER A 174 -38.34 -37.83 56.55
N TYR A 175 -37.80 -38.12 57.74
CA TYR A 175 -37.19 -39.44 58.03
C TYR A 175 -38.16 -40.59 57.70
N PHE A 176 -39.46 -40.37 57.93
CA PHE A 176 -40.52 -41.33 57.61
C PHE A 176 -40.73 -41.49 56.09
N GLN A 177 -40.65 -40.41 55.30
CA GLN A 177 -40.71 -40.50 53.84
C GLN A 177 -39.48 -41.23 53.28
N LYS A 178 -38.27 -40.92 53.76
CA LYS A 178 -37.04 -41.63 53.35
C LYS A 178 -37.12 -43.12 53.71
N PHE A 179 -37.62 -43.44 54.90
CA PHE A 179 -37.81 -44.83 55.34
C PHE A 179 -38.89 -45.58 54.54
N PHE A 180 -40.02 -44.91 54.23
CA PHE A 180 -41.11 -45.47 53.45
C PHE A 180 -40.67 -45.76 52.00
N PHE A 181 -39.97 -44.84 51.35
CA PHE A 181 -39.50 -45.05 49.98
C PHE A 181 -38.33 -46.05 49.87
N ASN A 182 -37.45 -46.15 50.86
CA ASN A 182 -36.39 -47.18 50.85
C ASN A 182 -36.91 -48.60 51.10
N ASN A 183 -37.96 -48.78 51.92
CA ASN A 183 -38.49 -50.11 52.23
C ASN A 183 -39.64 -50.56 51.31
N TRP A 184 -40.43 -49.64 50.74
CA TRP A 184 -41.62 -49.94 49.92
C TRP A 184 -41.54 -49.41 48.49
N GLY A 185 -40.36 -48.91 48.08
CA GLY A 185 -40.18 -48.20 46.82
C GLY A 185 -40.50 -49.02 45.56
N GLU A 186 -40.11 -50.29 45.49
CA GLU A 186 -40.32 -51.09 44.27
C GLU A 186 -41.80 -51.25 43.88
N GLN A 187 -42.74 -51.20 44.84
CA GLN A 187 -44.18 -51.38 44.56
C GLN A 187 -44.94 -50.10 44.22
N PHE A 188 -44.53 -48.94 44.72
CA PHE A 188 -45.15 -47.66 44.41
C PHE A 188 -44.17 -46.82 43.61
N ARG A 189 -44.24 -46.91 42.26
CA ARG A 189 -43.43 -46.15 41.29
C ARG A 189 -42.78 -44.93 41.95
N VAL A 190 -41.54 -45.09 42.43
CA VAL A 190 -40.73 -44.06 43.12
C VAL A 190 -40.26 -43.00 42.13
N GLY A 191 -41.12 -42.65 41.17
CA GLY A 191 -40.81 -41.70 40.13
C GLY A 191 -40.49 -40.34 40.72
N LYS A 192 -41.03 -39.94 41.88
CA LYS A 192 -40.76 -38.61 42.42
C LYS A 192 -39.35 -38.47 43.03
N ILE A 193 -38.92 -39.37 43.91
CA ILE A 193 -37.59 -39.26 44.55
C ILE A 193 -36.47 -39.58 43.57
N VAL A 194 -36.63 -40.62 42.75
CA VAL A 194 -35.63 -40.96 41.73
C VAL A 194 -35.52 -39.82 40.71
N ARG A 195 -36.63 -39.22 40.26
CA ARG A 195 -36.57 -38.03 39.39
C ARG A 195 -35.92 -36.83 40.09
N THR A 196 -36.15 -36.60 41.38
CA THR A 196 -35.47 -35.50 42.10
C THR A 196 -33.96 -35.73 42.22
N LEU A 197 -33.52 -36.98 42.43
CA LEU A 197 -32.09 -37.33 42.45
C LEU A 197 -31.45 -37.26 41.05
N GLU A 198 -32.14 -37.74 40.01
CA GLU A 198 -31.71 -37.62 38.61
C GLU A 198 -31.65 -36.15 38.17
N GLN A 199 -32.65 -35.34 38.54
CA GLN A 199 -32.67 -33.90 38.31
C GLN A 199 -31.52 -33.20 39.04
N LYS A 200 -31.23 -33.58 40.29
CA LYS A 200 -30.10 -33.03 41.03
C LYS A 200 -28.76 -33.37 40.36
N SER A 201 -28.56 -34.63 39.98
CA SER A 201 -27.33 -35.06 39.27
C SER A 201 -27.17 -34.36 37.91
N ALA A 202 -28.27 -34.12 37.18
CA ALA A 202 -28.25 -33.37 35.94
C ALA A 202 -27.88 -31.89 36.17
N LEU A 203 -28.44 -31.24 37.20
CA LEU A 203 -28.10 -29.86 37.56
C LEU A 203 -26.66 -29.72 38.07
N GLU A 204 -26.13 -30.71 38.80
CA GLU A 204 -24.71 -30.75 39.21
C GLU A 204 -23.77 -30.87 38.01
N THR A 205 -24.14 -31.67 37.00
CA THR A 205 -23.39 -31.82 35.74
C THR A 205 -23.41 -30.51 34.94
N GLU A 206 -24.59 -29.90 34.80
CA GLU A 206 -24.76 -28.62 34.12
C GLU A 206 -23.96 -27.50 34.81
N LEU A 207 -23.92 -27.47 36.15
CA LEU A 207 -23.12 -26.52 36.91
C LEU A 207 -21.61 -26.70 36.63
N GLN A 208 -21.12 -27.95 36.57
CA GLN A 208 -19.72 -28.24 36.25
C GLN A 208 -19.35 -27.81 34.82
N GLU A 209 -20.23 -28.04 33.85
CA GLU A 209 -20.02 -27.61 32.47
C GLU A 209 -19.99 -26.08 32.34
N ILE A 210 -20.89 -25.38 33.04
CA ILE A 210 -20.89 -23.92 33.09
C ILE A 210 -19.60 -23.39 33.73
N ASP A 211 -19.15 -23.99 34.84
CA ASP A 211 -17.93 -23.59 35.52
C ASP A 211 -16.67 -23.82 34.67
N SER A 212 -16.59 -24.95 33.93
CA SER A 212 -15.51 -25.19 32.97
C SER A 212 -15.51 -24.14 31.86
N THR A 213 -16.68 -23.85 31.29
CA THR A 213 -16.82 -22.88 30.20
C THR A 213 -16.46 -21.46 30.64
N ILE A 214 -16.86 -21.05 31.84
CA ILE A 214 -16.46 -19.75 32.42
C ILE A 214 -14.95 -19.69 32.64
N LYS A 215 -14.34 -20.77 33.13
CA LYS A 215 -12.90 -20.84 33.36
C LYS A 215 -12.12 -20.72 32.06
N GLU A 216 -12.47 -21.51 31.06
CA GLU A 216 -11.86 -21.45 29.73
C GLU A 216 -12.02 -20.04 29.12
N ALA A 217 -13.22 -19.44 29.19
CA ALA A 217 -13.47 -18.09 28.69
C ALA A 217 -12.65 -17.01 29.42
N LYS A 218 -12.36 -17.18 30.72
CA LYS A 218 -11.51 -16.27 31.49
C LYS A 218 -10.02 -16.42 31.16
N GLU A 219 -9.52 -17.65 31.00
CA GLU A 219 -8.13 -17.93 30.59
C GLU A 219 -7.86 -17.42 29.17
N ALA A 220 -8.82 -17.63 28.29
CA ALA A 220 -8.89 -17.10 26.94
C ALA A 220 -8.87 -15.54 26.96
N LEU A 221 -9.69 -14.89 27.80
CA LEU A 221 -9.70 -13.43 27.94
C LEU A 221 -8.38 -12.88 28.51
N ALA A 222 -7.73 -13.63 29.40
CA ALA A 222 -6.45 -13.23 30.02
C ALA A 222 -5.27 -13.33 29.04
N SER A 223 -5.28 -14.29 28.11
CA SER A 223 -4.24 -14.48 27.08
C SER A 223 -4.44 -13.61 25.83
N SER A 224 -5.66 -13.12 25.58
CA SER A 224 -5.99 -12.28 24.42
C SER A 224 -5.12 -11.01 24.25
N PRO A 225 -4.79 -10.24 25.31
CA PRO A 225 -3.88 -9.09 25.19
C PRO A 225 -2.48 -9.45 24.71
N GLU A 226 -1.94 -10.59 25.15
CA GLU A 226 -0.62 -11.07 24.76
C GLU A 226 -0.59 -11.51 23.30
N ILE A 227 -1.61 -12.24 22.84
CA ILE A 227 -1.76 -12.64 21.44
C ILE A 227 -1.88 -11.40 20.54
N MET A 228 -2.74 -10.43 20.90
CA MET A 228 -2.89 -9.19 20.14
C MET A 228 -1.60 -8.37 20.09
N ALA A 229 -0.88 -8.28 21.22
CA ALA A 229 0.41 -7.59 21.29
C ALA A 229 1.48 -8.31 20.45
N GLY A 230 1.48 -9.65 20.45
CA GLY A 230 2.35 -10.47 19.61
C GLY A 230 2.10 -10.25 18.12
N THR A 231 0.83 -10.29 17.68
CA THR A 231 0.46 -10.00 16.28
C THR A 231 0.81 -8.57 15.89
N ALA A 232 0.58 -7.58 16.75
CA ALA A 232 0.96 -6.19 16.48
C ALA A 232 2.48 -6.01 16.38
N ARG A 233 3.27 -6.69 17.23
CA ARG A 233 4.74 -6.68 17.12
C ARG A 233 5.19 -7.33 15.81
N ALA A 234 4.61 -8.45 15.42
CA ALA A 234 4.94 -9.13 14.16
C ALA A 234 4.62 -8.27 12.93
N ILE A 235 3.51 -7.51 12.96
CA ILE A 235 3.21 -6.49 11.93
C ILE A 235 4.31 -5.44 11.91
N GLY A 236 4.67 -4.86 13.07
CA GLY A 236 5.72 -3.85 13.15
C GLY A 236 7.09 -4.34 12.65
N GLU A 237 7.49 -5.57 12.99
CA GLU A 237 8.72 -6.18 12.49
C GLU A 237 8.68 -6.43 10.97
N ALA A 238 7.54 -6.87 10.44
CA ALA A 238 7.35 -7.07 9.01
C ALA A 238 7.37 -5.73 8.23
N THR A 239 6.74 -4.69 8.79
CA THR A 239 6.77 -3.33 8.22
C THR A 239 8.19 -2.76 8.23
N ALA A 240 8.93 -2.86 9.33
CA ALA A 240 10.30 -2.37 9.39
C ALA A 240 11.24 -3.10 8.41
N LYS A 241 11.06 -4.41 8.23
CA LYS A 241 11.79 -5.18 7.20
C LYS A 241 11.43 -4.74 5.80
N LEU A 242 10.15 -4.47 5.54
CA LEU A 242 9.69 -3.97 4.24
C LEU A 242 10.29 -2.58 3.95
N GLU A 243 10.28 -1.67 4.91
CA GLU A 243 10.88 -0.33 4.79
C GLU A 243 12.39 -0.42 4.53
N THR A 244 13.10 -1.28 5.26
CA THR A 244 14.54 -1.51 5.03
C THR A 244 14.81 -2.06 3.64
N ALA A 245 14.02 -3.04 3.18
CA ALA A 245 14.14 -3.59 1.84
C ALA A 245 13.81 -2.54 0.75
N GLN A 246 12.84 -1.67 1.00
CA GLN A 246 12.54 -0.56 0.09
C GLN A 246 13.72 0.41 -0.03
N GLU A 247 14.32 0.80 1.09
CA GLU A 247 15.49 1.68 1.12
C GLU A 247 16.68 1.04 0.38
N ASN A 248 16.98 -0.23 0.67
CA ASN A 248 18.10 -0.93 0.04
C ASN A 248 17.92 -1.10 -1.48
N ILE A 249 16.71 -1.46 -1.92
CA ILE A 249 16.42 -1.76 -3.31
C ILE A 249 16.19 -0.50 -4.15
N PHE A 250 15.49 0.51 -3.61
CA PHE A 250 15.07 1.68 -4.39
C PHE A 250 15.91 2.93 -4.15
N ALA A 251 16.45 3.14 -2.95
CA ALA A 251 17.23 4.35 -2.62
C ALA A 251 18.74 4.12 -2.75
N SER A 252 19.24 3.01 -2.19
CA SER A 252 20.67 2.71 -2.12
C SER A 252 21.22 1.99 -3.34
N ASN A 253 20.37 1.35 -4.15
CA ASN A 253 20.82 0.63 -5.34
C ASN A 253 21.19 1.58 -6.49
N LYS A 254 22.41 1.43 -7.02
CA LYS A 254 22.94 2.27 -8.10
C LYS A 254 22.05 2.31 -9.35
N VAL A 255 21.43 1.20 -9.74
CA VAL A 255 20.56 1.17 -10.93
C VAL A 255 19.19 1.76 -10.63
N ALA A 256 18.67 1.60 -9.42
CA ALA A 256 17.47 2.32 -9.01
C ALA A 256 17.71 3.85 -9.02
N GLN A 257 18.91 4.31 -8.64
CA GLN A 257 19.32 5.71 -8.78
C GLN A 257 19.35 6.15 -10.25
N MET A 258 19.87 5.33 -11.17
CA MET A 258 19.82 5.63 -12.62
C MET A 258 18.38 5.76 -13.14
N VAL A 259 17.47 4.86 -12.72
CA VAL A 259 16.05 4.95 -13.06
C VAL A 259 15.45 6.24 -12.51
N ARG A 260 15.76 6.59 -11.25
CA ARG A 260 15.35 7.85 -10.61
C ARG A 260 15.82 9.06 -11.41
N GLU A 261 17.11 9.17 -11.72
CA GLU A 261 17.69 10.28 -12.48
C GLU A 261 17.01 10.45 -13.84
N ARG A 262 16.73 9.35 -14.53
CA ARG A 262 15.96 9.37 -15.78
C ARG A 262 14.57 9.94 -15.54
N LEU A 263 13.81 9.42 -14.58
CA LEU A 263 12.43 9.85 -14.34
C LEU A 263 12.35 11.32 -13.95
N VAL A 264 13.30 11.80 -13.14
CA VAL A 264 13.44 13.22 -12.80
C VAL A 264 13.72 14.04 -14.06
N SER A 265 14.65 13.62 -14.91
CA SER A 265 14.95 14.31 -16.18
C SER A 265 13.76 14.32 -17.15
N GLU A 266 13.04 13.20 -17.27
CA GLU A 266 11.84 13.08 -18.11
C GLU A 266 10.74 14.00 -17.60
N THR A 267 10.54 14.06 -16.29
CA THR A 267 9.54 14.95 -15.67
C THR A 267 9.93 16.42 -15.84
N HIS A 268 11.19 16.79 -15.63
CA HIS A 268 11.66 18.17 -15.84
C HIS A 268 11.45 18.63 -17.29
N LYS A 269 11.80 17.79 -18.27
CA LYS A 269 11.55 18.09 -19.69
C LYS A 269 10.06 18.24 -20.01
N GLN A 270 9.20 17.42 -19.41
CA GLN A 270 7.74 17.54 -19.57
C GLN A 270 7.21 18.82 -18.94
N CYS A 271 7.76 19.21 -17.78
CA CYS A 271 7.47 20.46 -17.11
C CYS A 271 7.84 21.67 -17.98
N GLU A 272 9.07 21.74 -18.48
CA GLU A 272 9.55 22.81 -19.37
C GLU A 272 8.69 22.91 -20.63
N ALA A 273 8.46 21.80 -21.32
CA ALA A 273 7.63 21.76 -22.53
C ALA A 273 6.17 22.20 -22.25
N SER A 274 5.65 21.90 -21.05
CA SER A 274 4.32 22.34 -20.65
C SER A 274 4.28 23.85 -20.43
N LEU A 275 5.30 24.46 -19.82
CA LEU A 275 5.38 25.90 -19.60
C LEU A 275 5.52 26.72 -20.90
N GLU A 276 6.04 26.11 -21.96
CA GLU A 276 6.09 26.73 -23.29
C GLU A 276 4.73 26.70 -24.01
N SER A 277 3.79 25.86 -23.55
CA SER A 277 2.47 25.71 -24.18
C SER A 277 1.55 26.89 -23.89
N THR A 278 0.79 27.30 -24.90
CA THR A 278 -0.34 28.24 -24.77
C THR A 278 -1.70 27.53 -24.69
N ASP A 279 -1.74 26.20 -24.89
CA ASP A 279 -2.99 25.44 -24.80
C ASP A 279 -3.30 25.12 -23.33
N ILE A 280 -4.38 25.71 -22.84
CA ILE A 280 -4.92 25.46 -21.50
C ILE A 280 -5.17 23.97 -21.21
N GLY A 281 -5.50 23.16 -22.21
CA GLY A 281 -5.69 21.72 -22.03
C GLY A 281 -4.39 20.99 -21.72
N VAL A 282 -3.26 21.44 -22.28
CA VAL A 282 -1.93 20.91 -21.98
C VAL A 282 -1.49 21.36 -20.60
N LEU A 283 -1.65 22.64 -20.28
CA LEU A 283 -1.30 23.21 -18.98
C LEU A 283 -2.10 22.58 -17.83
N GLN A 284 -3.40 22.31 -18.04
CA GLN A 284 -4.24 21.64 -17.06
C GLN A 284 -3.77 20.21 -16.78
N LYS A 285 -3.46 19.43 -17.83
CA LYS A 285 -2.92 18.08 -17.69
C LYS A 285 -1.58 18.09 -16.97
N ALA A 286 -0.74 19.08 -17.25
CA ALA A 286 0.54 19.25 -16.56
C ALA A 286 0.35 19.53 -15.06
N ALA A 287 -0.66 20.32 -14.68
CA ALA A 287 -0.97 20.59 -13.28
C ALA A 287 -1.51 19.33 -12.55
N GLU A 288 -2.39 18.58 -13.21
CA GLU A 288 -2.90 17.30 -12.69
C GLU A 288 -1.78 16.28 -12.50
N GLN A 289 -0.86 16.18 -13.48
CA GLN A 289 0.30 15.29 -13.38
C GLN A 289 1.23 15.74 -12.26
N PHE A 290 1.52 17.04 -12.14
CA PHE A 290 2.36 17.57 -11.08
C PHE A 290 1.79 17.31 -9.69
N ARG A 291 0.47 17.46 -9.49
CA ARG A 291 -0.18 17.09 -8.23
C ARG A 291 0.01 15.61 -7.92
N ARG A 292 -0.22 14.73 -8.89
CA ARG A 292 -0.03 13.27 -8.71
C ARG A 292 1.41 12.92 -8.36
N ASP A 293 2.37 13.56 -9.03
CA ASP A 293 3.80 13.33 -8.81
C ASP A 293 4.21 13.78 -7.41
N THR A 294 3.74 14.95 -6.97
CA THR A 294 3.95 15.47 -5.61
C THR A 294 3.26 14.59 -4.55
N GLU A 295 2.06 14.08 -4.82
CA GLU A 295 1.38 13.13 -3.92
C GLU A 295 2.15 11.81 -3.81
N LEU A 296 2.68 11.29 -4.93
CA LEU A 296 3.50 10.08 -4.93
C LEU A 296 4.81 10.29 -4.16
N ALA A 297 5.48 11.42 -4.35
CA ALA A 297 6.70 11.79 -3.64
C ALA A 297 6.52 11.82 -2.11
N ASN A 298 5.33 12.22 -1.63
CA ASN A 298 5.03 12.29 -0.20
C ASN A 298 4.54 10.96 0.41
N LYS A 299 4.41 9.88 -0.38
CA LYS A 299 4.02 8.57 0.15
C LYS A 299 5.23 7.84 0.75
N PRO A 300 5.09 7.20 1.91
CA PRO A 300 6.12 6.33 2.47
C PRO A 300 6.52 5.22 1.48
N GLY A 301 7.82 5.02 1.26
CA GLY A 301 8.37 3.99 0.36
C GLY A 301 8.43 4.38 -1.13
N SER A 302 8.19 5.66 -1.46
CA SER A 302 8.33 6.22 -2.82
C SER A 302 9.71 6.84 -3.07
N ASP A 303 10.78 6.30 -2.47
CA ASP A 303 12.12 6.94 -2.29
C ASP A 303 12.89 7.29 -3.58
N TYR A 304 12.34 6.96 -4.74
CA TYR A 304 12.89 7.29 -6.06
C TYR A 304 12.17 8.47 -6.75
N LEU A 305 11.07 8.94 -6.14
CA LEU A 305 10.41 10.20 -6.45
C LEU A 305 10.58 11.17 -5.29
N GLU A 306 11.76 11.25 -4.69
CA GLU A 306 12.21 12.54 -4.13
C GLU A 306 12.30 13.53 -5.31
N PHE A 307 11.13 13.95 -5.73
CA PHE A 307 10.86 15.09 -6.56
C PHE A 307 11.14 16.26 -5.64
N THR A 308 12.43 16.52 -5.46
CA THR A 308 12.93 17.81 -5.03
C THR A 308 13.36 18.52 -6.31
N PRO A 309 12.45 19.09 -7.10
CA PRO A 309 12.83 20.38 -7.59
C PRO A 309 12.97 21.20 -6.32
N ASP A 310 14.19 21.64 -6.05
CA ASP A 310 14.41 22.84 -5.23
C ASP A 310 13.51 24.01 -5.73
N ASP A 311 12.88 23.85 -6.91
CA ASP A 311 11.87 24.67 -7.58
C ASP A 311 10.42 24.12 -7.60
N ALA A 312 9.97 23.17 -6.78
CA ALA A 312 8.58 22.64 -6.87
C ALA A 312 7.52 23.77 -6.77
N ALA A 313 7.71 24.63 -5.77
CA ALA A 313 6.90 25.83 -5.60
C ALA A 313 7.05 26.81 -6.78
N SER A 314 8.25 26.93 -7.34
CA SER A 314 8.54 27.77 -8.51
C SER A 314 7.82 27.26 -9.76
N TYR A 315 7.83 25.94 -10.01
CA TYR A 315 7.09 25.33 -11.11
C TYR A 315 5.58 25.48 -10.94
N GLU A 316 5.05 25.22 -9.73
CA GLU A 316 3.64 25.43 -9.42
C GLU A 316 3.22 26.89 -9.69
N GLU A 317 4.03 27.85 -9.25
CA GLU A 317 3.80 29.29 -9.49
C GLU A 317 3.84 29.62 -10.99
N LEU A 318 4.87 29.18 -11.71
CA LEU A 318 5.03 29.42 -13.15
C LEU A 318 3.87 28.80 -13.95
N LEU A 319 3.51 27.55 -13.64
CA LEU A 319 2.41 26.86 -14.31
C LEU A 319 1.07 27.52 -13.98
N THR A 320 0.87 27.95 -12.73
CA THR A 320 -0.29 28.75 -12.32
C THR A 320 -0.39 30.03 -13.15
N ASN A 321 0.71 30.77 -13.28
CA ASN A 321 0.75 32.02 -14.05
C ASN A 321 0.47 31.77 -15.54
N LYS A 322 1.03 30.71 -16.12
CA LYS A 322 0.74 30.30 -17.51
C LYS A 322 -0.72 29.93 -17.73
N ILE A 323 -1.34 29.22 -16.78
CA ILE A 323 -2.76 28.89 -16.84
C ILE A 323 -3.60 30.16 -16.80
N LYS A 324 -3.26 31.12 -15.93
CA LYS A 324 -3.95 32.41 -15.87
C LYS A 324 -3.84 33.17 -17.19
N GLU A 325 -2.64 33.25 -17.76
CA GLU A 325 -2.39 33.87 -19.06
C GLU A 325 -3.19 33.19 -20.18
N ALA A 326 -3.20 31.86 -20.22
CA ALA A 326 -3.94 31.09 -21.23
C ALA A 326 -5.46 31.29 -21.12
N VAL A 327 -6.02 31.37 -19.91
CA VAL A 327 -7.43 31.73 -19.70
C VAL A 327 -7.72 33.14 -20.21
N ALA A 328 -6.91 34.12 -19.82
CA ALA A 328 -7.09 35.51 -20.21
C ALA A 328 -6.99 35.70 -21.73
N HIS A 329 -5.94 35.15 -22.36
CA HIS A 329 -5.79 35.16 -23.81
C HIS A 329 -6.93 34.43 -24.52
N GLY A 330 -7.33 33.26 -24.01
CA GLY A 330 -8.41 32.48 -24.58
C GLY A 330 -9.76 33.21 -24.59
N ILE A 331 -10.10 33.87 -23.47
CA ILE A 331 -11.31 34.71 -23.36
C ILE A 331 -11.23 35.89 -24.32
N MET A 332 -10.10 36.60 -24.35
CA MET A 332 -9.92 37.76 -25.23
C MET A 332 -9.94 37.39 -26.71
N ALA A 333 -9.33 36.27 -27.10
CA ALA A 333 -9.34 35.75 -28.46
C ALA A 333 -10.76 35.32 -28.88
N ALA A 334 -11.48 34.62 -27.99
CA ALA A 334 -12.88 34.26 -28.22
C ALA A 334 -13.73 35.52 -28.44
N LEU A 335 -13.54 36.57 -27.65
CA LEU A 335 -14.23 37.85 -27.82
C LEU A 335 -13.85 38.57 -29.12
N ALA A 336 -12.58 38.55 -29.52
CA ALA A 336 -12.12 39.16 -30.76
C ALA A 336 -12.72 38.46 -31.98
N SER A 337 -12.84 37.13 -31.95
CA SER A 337 -13.41 36.33 -33.04
C SER A 337 -14.91 36.54 -33.27
N LEU A 338 -15.63 37.09 -32.29
CA LEU A 338 -17.07 37.33 -32.42
C LEU A 338 -17.36 38.53 -33.32
N PRO A 339 -18.23 38.38 -34.34
CA PRO A 339 -18.67 39.49 -35.16
C PRO A 339 -19.50 40.50 -34.33
N SER A 340 -19.50 41.76 -34.74
CA SER A 340 -20.35 42.79 -34.14
C SER A 340 -21.83 42.38 -34.23
N GLY A 341 -22.55 42.48 -33.11
CA GLY A 341 -23.97 42.07 -33.05
C GLY A 341 -24.21 40.55 -33.00
N ALA A 342 -23.18 39.73 -32.70
CA ALA A 342 -23.36 38.30 -32.46
C ALA A 342 -24.41 38.02 -31.38
N ALA A 343 -25.22 36.96 -31.52
CA ALA A 343 -26.17 36.59 -30.48
C ALA A 343 -25.46 36.12 -29.18
N GLN A 344 -26.13 36.30 -28.03
CA GLN A 344 -25.65 35.83 -26.72
C GLN A 344 -25.25 34.35 -26.74
N SER A 345 -26.00 33.50 -27.44
CA SER A 345 -25.73 32.07 -27.56
C SER A 345 -24.39 31.74 -28.25
N ARG A 346 -23.93 32.61 -29.18
CA ARG A 346 -22.60 32.47 -29.79
C ARG A 346 -21.49 32.86 -28.84
N LEU A 347 -21.67 33.90 -28.02
CA LEU A 347 -20.74 34.25 -26.95
C LEU A 347 -20.62 33.12 -25.92
N GLU A 348 -21.76 32.61 -25.44
CA GLU A 348 -21.78 31.51 -24.48
C GLU A 348 -21.10 30.26 -25.05
N ARG A 349 -21.31 29.94 -26.33
CA ARG A 349 -20.62 28.82 -26.99
C ARG A 349 -19.11 29.07 -27.09
N ALA A 350 -18.68 30.28 -27.46
CA ALA A 350 -17.27 30.63 -27.60
C ALA A 350 -16.52 30.62 -26.25
N LEU A 351 -17.22 30.96 -25.16
CA LEU A 351 -16.64 30.99 -23.81
C LEU A 351 -16.92 29.73 -23.00
N ARG A 352 -17.67 28.76 -23.55
CA ARG A 352 -18.11 27.55 -22.84
C ARG A 352 -16.96 26.81 -22.16
N LYS A 353 -15.83 26.64 -22.84
CA LYS A 353 -14.65 25.97 -22.29
C LYS A 353 -14.16 26.65 -21.01
N PHE A 354 -14.14 27.99 -20.97
CA PHE A 354 -13.69 28.75 -19.78
C PHE A 354 -14.74 28.76 -18.68
N THR A 355 -16.03 28.74 -19.01
CA THR A 355 -17.09 28.63 -18.01
C THR A 355 -17.17 27.23 -17.40
N GLU A 356 -16.95 26.17 -18.19
CA GLU A 356 -16.84 24.79 -17.70
C GLU A 356 -15.60 24.63 -16.81
N LEU A 357 -14.48 25.26 -17.17
CA LEU A 357 -13.29 25.33 -16.34
C LEU A 357 -13.57 26.05 -15.01
N ALA A 358 -14.30 27.19 -15.02
CA ALA A 358 -14.69 27.90 -13.81
C ALA A 358 -15.61 27.09 -12.87
N GLU A 359 -16.35 26.12 -13.40
CA GLU A 359 -17.20 25.22 -12.61
C GLU A 359 -16.45 23.97 -12.12
N LYS A 360 -15.20 23.79 -12.56
CA LYS A 360 -14.26 22.75 -12.16
C LYS A 360 -13.03 23.37 -11.49
N GLU A 361 -12.05 22.55 -11.16
CA GLU A 361 -10.72 22.99 -10.71
C GLU A 361 -9.86 23.38 -11.92
N VAL A 362 -9.21 24.54 -11.86
CA VAL A 362 -8.32 25.06 -12.89
C VAL A 362 -6.90 25.12 -12.35
N GLY A 363 -6.00 24.33 -12.94
CA GLY A 363 -4.63 24.19 -12.47
C GLY A 363 -4.59 23.72 -11.02
N PHE A 364 -4.04 24.58 -10.16
CA PHE A 364 -3.90 24.35 -8.73
C PHE A 364 -5.04 24.90 -7.89
N PHE A 365 -5.98 25.64 -8.49
CA PHE A 365 -7.08 26.27 -7.77
C PHE A 365 -8.19 25.30 -7.41
N ASP A 366 -8.76 25.48 -6.22
CA ASP A 366 -10.05 24.90 -5.89
C ASP A 366 -11.16 25.49 -6.78
N LYS A 367 -12.36 24.92 -6.69
CA LYS A 367 -13.52 25.32 -7.49
C LYS A 367 -13.94 26.78 -7.28
N GLU A 368 -13.89 27.29 -6.05
CA GLU A 368 -14.31 28.66 -5.75
C GLU A 368 -13.29 29.67 -6.29
N THR A 369 -12.00 29.41 -6.05
CA THR A 369 -10.89 30.22 -6.53
C THR A 369 -10.81 30.21 -8.06
N SER A 370 -11.05 29.06 -8.70
CA SER A 370 -11.13 28.92 -10.16
C SER A 370 -12.26 29.79 -10.73
N LYS A 371 -13.42 29.76 -10.08
CA LYS A 371 -14.59 30.55 -10.47
C LYS A 371 -14.34 32.05 -10.32
N GLU A 372 -13.78 32.46 -9.18
CA GLU A 372 -13.44 33.85 -8.92
C GLU A 372 -12.46 34.37 -9.97
N PHE A 373 -11.40 33.62 -10.25
CA PHE A 373 -10.40 33.98 -11.25
C PHE A 373 -11.02 34.18 -12.66
N VAL A 374 -11.85 33.24 -13.12
CA VAL A 374 -12.52 33.38 -14.43
C VAL A 374 -13.49 34.58 -14.43
N LEU A 375 -14.22 34.80 -13.33
CA LEU A 375 -15.11 35.96 -13.19
C LEU A 375 -14.33 37.28 -13.25
N GLU A 376 -13.19 37.38 -12.57
CA GLU A 376 -12.33 38.57 -12.61
C GLU A 376 -11.79 38.83 -14.02
N THR A 377 -11.37 37.78 -14.70
CA THR A 377 -10.89 37.84 -16.09
C THR A 377 -12.00 38.31 -17.03
N LEU A 378 -13.23 37.79 -16.87
CA LEU A 378 -14.40 38.24 -17.64
C LEU A 378 -14.76 39.70 -17.32
N LYS A 379 -14.69 40.13 -16.05
CA LYS A 379 -14.90 41.53 -15.64
C LYS A 379 -13.85 42.46 -16.24
N ALA A 380 -12.58 42.03 -16.33
CA ALA A 380 -11.52 42.78 -16.99
C ALA A 380 -11.82 42.92 -18.50
N ALA A 381 -12.17 41.82 -19.16
CA ALA A 381 -12.56 41.80 -20.57
C ALA A 381 -13.80 42.67 -20.85
N GLU A 382 -14.77 42.71 -19.94
CA GLU A 382 -15.96 43.58 -20.05
C GLU A 382 -15.58 45.07 -20.01
N ARG A 383 -14.73 45.45 -19.05
CA ARG A 383 -14.21 46.83 -18.93
C ARG A 383 -13.46 47.25 -20.21
N ASP A 384 -12.68 46.34 -20.78
CA ASP A 384 -11.95 46.58 -22.02
C ASP A 384 -12.87 46.70 -23.23
N ALA A 385 -13.85 45.80 -23.38
CA ALA A 385 -14.84 45.85 -24.45
C ALA A 385 -15.67 47.14 -24.40
N ARG A 386 -15.98 47.65 -23.20
CA ARG A 386 -16.70 48.93 -23.01
C ARG A 386 -15.89 50.13 -23.52
N LYS A 387 -14.56 50.09 -23.39
CA LYS A 387 -13.66 51.16 -23.85
C LYS A 387 -13.35 51.04 -25.34
N LYS A 388 -12.93 49.85 -25.78
CA LYS A 388 -12.35 49.59 -27.11
C LYS A 388 -13.36 49.20 -28.19
N SER A 389 -14.57 48.77 -27.80
CA SER A 389 -15.57 48.21 -28.74
C SER A 389 -16.97 48.79 -28.52
N LYS A 390 -17.06 50.11 -28.36
CA LYS A 390 -18.33 50.83 -28.19
C LYS A 390 -19.29 50.52 -29.35
N GLY A 391 -20.54 50.19 -29.02
CA GLY A 391 -21.58 49.85 -30.01
C GLY A 391 -21.60 48.40 -30.49
N SER A 392 -20.61 47.57 -30.15
CA SER A 392 -20.56 46.15 -30.59
C SER A 392 -21.52 45.20 -29.87
N GLY A 393 -22.12 45.63 -28.75
CA GLY A 393 -22.94 44.80 -27.86
C GLY A 393 -22.15 43.86 -26.94
N LYS A 394 -20.83 43.67 -27.15
CA LYS A 394 -20.01 42.69 -26.42
C LYS A 394 -19.96 42.91 -24.90
N SER A 395 -19.85 44.16 -24.44
CA SER A 395 -19.87 44.49 -23.00
C SER A 395 -21.21 44.11 -22.32
N ILE A 396 -22.34 44.31 -23.01
CA ILE A 396 -23.66 43.94 -22.47
C ILE A 396 -23.77 42.41 -22.35
N MET A 397 -23.32 41.70 -23.37
CA MET A 397 -23.34 40.23 -23.39
C MET A 397 -22.44 39.61 -22.31
N LEU A 398 -21.25 40.20 -22.10
CA LEU A 398 -20.34 39.82 -21.02
C LEU A 398 -20.95 40.08 -19.63
N LYS A 399 -21.60 41.23 -19.42
CA LYS A 399 -22.32 41.49 -18.14
C LYS A 399 -23.37 40.43 -17.85
N HIS A 400 -24.12 40.00 -18.86
CA HIS A 400 -25.13 38.97 -18.69
C HIS A 400 -24.50 37.62 -18.32
N LEU A 401 -23.40 37.24 -18.98
CA LEU A 401 -22.65 36.01 -18.68
C LEU A 401 -22.05 36.04 -17.27
N ILE A 402 -21.43 37.15 -16.87
CA ILE A 402 -20.89 37.35 -15.51
C ILE A 402 -22.00 37.17 -14.47
N ALA A 403 -23.16 37.82 -14.66
CA ALA A 403 -24.28 37.70 -13.74
C ALA A 403 -24.81 36.26 -13.63
N LYS A 404 -24.85 35.52 -14.74
CA LYS A 404 -25.26 34.10 -14.78
C LYS A 404 -24.28 33.22 -14.00
N LEU A 405 -22.98 33.37 -14.25
CA LEU A 405 -21.93 32.61 -13.55
C LEU A 405 -21.88 32.94 -12.05
N SER A 406 -22.05 34.22 -11.68
CA SER A 406 -22.11 34.61 -10.26
C SER A 406 -23.31 33.97 -9.55
N LYS A 407 -24.49 33.90 -10.19
CA LYS A 407 -25.69 33.30 -9.61
C LYS A 407 -25.65 31.77 -9.52
N ALA A 408 -24.97 31.10 -10.46
CA ALA A 408 -24.89 29.64 -10.50
C ALA A 408 -24.19 28.98 -9.29
N GLY A 409 -23.58 29.75 -8.38
CA GLY A 409 -23.00 29.22 -7.13
C GLY A 409 -23.75 29.57 -5.85
N ALA A 410 -24.77 30.43 -5.90
CA ALA A 410 -25.54 30.85 -4.72
C ALA A 410 -26.69 29.89 -4.36
N GLY A 411 -26.76 28.73 -5.00
CA GLY A 411 -27.89 27.79 -4.91
C GLY A 411 -27.53 26.39 -4.39
N VAL A 412 -26.31 26.16 -3.91
CA VAL A 412 -25.92 24.92 -3.24
C VAL A 412 -25.09 25.30 -2.03
N SER A 413 -25.79 25.54 -0.92
CA SER A 413 -25.25 25.58 0.43
C SER A 413 -26.13 24.69 1.28
#